data_AF-A0A2D4JN69-F1
#
_entry.id   AF-A0A2D4JN69-F1
#
_cell.length_a   1.000
_cell.length_b   1.000
_cell.length_c   1.000
_cell.angle_alpha   90.00
_cell.angle_beta   90.00
_cell.angle_gamma   90.00
#
_symmetry.space_group_name_H-M   'P 1'
#
loop_
_entity.id
_entity.type
_entity.pdbx_description
1 polymer ?
#
loop_
_entity_poly.entity_id
_entity_poly.type
_entity_poly.pdbx_seq_one_letter_code
_entity_poly.pdbx_strand_id
1 'polypeptide(L)'
;RNGYDLAKAMSTLVPQGGPVLCRDEMEEWSASEAMLFEEALEKYGKDFNDIRQDFLPWKSLASIVQFYYMWKTTDRYIQQKRLKAAEADSKLKQVYIPTYTKPNPNQIISVGSKPGMNGAGFQKGLTCESCHTTQSAQWYAWGPPNMQCRLCASCWIYWKKYGGLKTPTQLEGAARSITVREIHKHTNTHTRIH
;
A
#
# COMPACT_ATOMS: atom_id res chain seq x y z
N ARG A 1 -21.70 10.05 -43.03
CA ARG A 1 -20.85 10.23 -44.24
C ARG A 1 -21.51 9.68 -45.51
N ASN A 2 -22.01 8.44 -45.56
CA ASN A 2 -22.55 7.84 -46.80
C ASN A 2 -24.06 7.55 -46.80
N GLY A 3 -24.83 8.07 -45.83
CA GLY A 3 -26.29 7.88 -45.81
C GLY A 3 -26.76 6.43 -45.70
N TYR A 4 -25.94 5.55 -45.12
CA TYR A 4 -26.16 4.09 -45.06
C TYR A 4 -26.20 3.37 -46.42
N ASP A 5 -25.78 4.05 -47.50
CA ASP A 5 -25.55 3.42 -48.80
C ASP A 5 -24.29 2.55 -48.75
N LEU A 6 -24.49 1.23 -48.87
CA LEU A 6 -23.42 0.24 -48.80
C LEU A 6 -22.44 0.36 -49.97
N ALA A 7 -22.92 0.54 -51.19
CA ALA A 7 -22.06 0.63 -52.37
C ALA A 7 -21.15 1.87 -52.26
N LYS A 8 -21.73 3.01 -51.88
CA LYS A 8 -20.99 4.25 -51.65
C LYS A 8 -19.99 4.13 -50.50
N ALA A 9 -20.36 3.42 -49.42
CA ALA A 9 -19.45 3.16 -48.31
C ALA A 9 -18.25 2.29 -48.72
N MET A 10 -18.50 1.22 -49.48
CA MET A 10 -17.45 0.34 -49.98
C MET A 10 -16.46 1.08 -50.90
N SER A 11 -16.95 1.92 -51.82
CA SER A 11 -16.07 2.77 -52.66
C SER A 11 -15.25 3.78 -51.86
N THR A 12 -15.71 4.18 -50.66
CA THR A 12 -14.94 5.07 -49.77
C THR A 12 -13.81 4.32 -49.06
N LEU A 13 -14.02 3.05 -48.71
CA LEU A 13 -13.03 2.21 -48.02
C LEU A 13 -11.95 1.70 -48.95
N VAL A 14 -12.25 1.55 -50.25
CA VAL A 14 -11.31 1.09 -51.28
C VAL A 14 -11.32 2.07 -52.48
N PRO A 15 -10.65 3.23 -52.36
CA PRO A 15 -10.39 4.10 -53.50
C PRO A 15 -9.56 3.41 -54.60
N GLN A 16 -9.48 4.02 -55.79
CA GLN A 16 -8.74 3.45 -56.94
C GLN A 16 -7.24 3.16 -56.66
N GLY A 17 -6.67 3.72 -55.58
CA GLY A 17 -5.30 3.46 -55.13
C GLY A 17 -5.13 2.32 -54.12
N GLY A 18 -6.21 1.63 -53.75
CA GLY A 18 -6.20 0.53 -52.77
C GLY A 18 -6.92 0.85 -51.45
N PRO A 19 -7.05 -0.12 -50.53
CA PRO A 19 -7.75 0.03 -49.27
C PRO A 19 -7.16 1.12 -48.36
N VAL A 20 -8.02 1.87 -47.68
CA VAL A 20 -7.60 2.82 -46.64
C VAL A 20 -7.13 2.02 -45.41
N LEU A 21 -5.85 2.15 -45.06
CA LEU A 21 -5.32 1.61 -43.81
C LEU A 21 -5.51 2.65 -42.71
N CYS A 22 -6.47 2.42 -41.82
CA CYS A 22 -6.55 3.13 -40.55
C CYS A 22 -5.58 2.45 -39.58
N ARG A 23 -4.32 2.92 -39.54
CA ARG A 23 -3.39 2.50 -38.50
C ARG A 23 -3.74 3.23 -37.22
N ASP A 24 -3.88 2.51 -36.12
CA ASP A 24 -4.04 3.12 -34.80
C ASP A 24 -2.71 3.76 -34.38
N GLU A 25 -2.75 4.78 -33.52
CA GLU A 25 -1.54 5.53 -33.11
C GLU A 25 -0.41 4.61 -32.63
N MET A 26 -0.72 3.49 -31.97
CA MET A 26 0.31 2.56 -31.50
C MET A 26 1.17 1.98 -32.65
N GLU A 27 0.61 1.88 -33.86
CA GLU A 27 1.31 1.45 -35.06
C GLU A 27 2.14 2.57 -35.72
N GLU A 28 1.78 3.83 -35.48
CA GLU A 28 2.52 5.00 -35.97
C GLU A 28 3.77 5.31 -35.15
N TRP A 29 3.92 4.70 -33.98
CA TRP A 29 5.11 4.85 -33.13
C TRP A 29 6.23 3.92 -33.60
N SER A 30 7.40 4.51 -33.83
CA SER A 30 8.62 3.75 -34.13
C SER A 30 9.15 3.02 -32.89
N ALA A 31 9.94 1.97 -33.09
CA ALA A 31 10.59 1.24 -32.00
C ALA A 31 11.47 2.15 -31.14
N SER A 32 12.17 3.11 -31.74
CA SER A 32 12.99 4.10 -31.01
C SER A 32 12.14 5.06 -30.18
N GLU A 33 10.99 5.52 -30.68
CA GLU A 33 10.08 6.37 -29.89
C GLU A 33 9.47 5.60 -28.71
N ALA A 34 9.10 4.33 -28.91
CA ALA A 34 8.63 3.49 -27.82
C ALA A 34 9.70 3.27 -26.74
N MET A 35 10.97 3.09 -27.13
CA MET A 35 12.08 3.02 -26.18
C MET A 35 12.29 4.33 -25.41
N LEU A 36 12.29 5.48 -26.10
CA LEU A 36 12.39 6.80 -25.46
C LEU A 36 11.24 7.04 -24.48
N PHE A 37 10.02 6.65 -24.83
CA PHE A 37 8.87 6.74 -23.94
C PHE A 37 9.04 5.89 -22.67
N GLU A 38 9.53 4.65 -22.80
CA GLU A 38 9.75 3.77 -21.65
C GLU A 38 10.80 4.31 -20.69
N GLU A 39 11.91 4.84 -21.22
CA GLU A 39 12.96 5.47 -20.42
C GLU A 39 12.44 6.74 -19.72
N ALA A 40 11.72 7.59 -20.45
CA ALA A 40 11.15 8.81 -19.90
C ALA A 40 10.09 8.52 -18.81
N LEU A 41 9.27 7.47 -18.99
CA LEU A 41 8.27 7.04 -18.03
C LEU A 41 8.91 6.47 -16.75
N GLU A 42 10.06 5.81 -16.87
CA GLU A 42 10.84 5.34 -15.72
C GLU A 42 11.47 6.52 -14.95
N LYS A 43 11.95 7.55 -15.66
CA LYS A 43 12.59 8.73 -15.07
C LYS A 43 11.61 9.73 -14.45
N TYR A 44 10.56 10.10 -15.17
CA TYR A 44 9.62 11.17 -14.81
C TYR A 44 8.25 10.67 -14.35
N GLY A 45 8.00 9.36 -14.39
CA GLY A 45 6.71 8.80 -14.02
C GLY A 45 5.63 9.18 -15.04
N LYS A 46 4.52 9.77 -14.59
CA LYS A 46 3.39 10.16 -15.47
C LYS A 46 3.36 11.66 -15.75
N ASP A 47 4.47 12.36 -15.58
CA ASP A 47 4.56 13.75 -16.01
C ASP A 47 4.77 13.81 -17.53
N PHE A 48 3.66 13.81 -18.27
CA PHE A 48 3.71 13.79 -19.73
C PHE A 48 4.23 15.09 -20.34
N ASN A 49 4.25 16.21 -19.60
CA ASN A 49 4.84 17.45 -20.10
C ASN A 49 6.36 17.35 -20.11
N ASP A 50 6.95 16.82 -19.03
CA ASP A 50 8.40 16.62 -18.93
C ASP A 50 8.88 15.53 -19.90
N ILE A 51 8.12 14.43 -20.03
CA ILE A 51 8.38 13.39 -21.05
C ILE A 51 8.40 14.01 -22.45
N ARG A 52 7.42 14.88 -22.77
CA ARG A 52 7.39 15.56 -24.06
C ARG A 52 8.58 16.50 -24.24
N GLN A 53 8.90 17.35 -23.26
CA GLN A 53 9.97 18.33 -23.43
C GLN A 53 11.34 17.68 -23.65
N ASP A 54 11.65 16.64 -22.88
CA ASP A 54 13.01 16.10 -22.82
C ASP A 54 13.25 14.93 -23.79
N PHE A 55 12.23 14.09 -24.01
CA PHE A 55 12.39 12.84 -24.77
C PHE A 55 11.65 12.83 -26.10
N LEU A 56 10.48 13.49 -26.19
CA LEU A 56 9.60 13.44 -27.36
C LEU A 56 9.07 14.82 -27.78
N PRO A 57 9.94 15.82 -28.03
CA PRO A 57 9.49 17.20 -28.30
C PRO A 57 8.70 17.33 -29.61
N TRP A 58 8.84 16.36 -30.53
CA TRP A 58 8.10 16.31 -31.80
C TRP A 58 6.73 15.64 -31.69
N LYS A 59 6.39 15.00 -30.57
CA LYS A 59 5.05 14.42 -30.36
C LYS A 59 4.15 15.40 -29.63
N SER A 60 2.88 15.40 -30.01
CA SER A 60 1.88 16.16 -29.25
C SER A 60 1.64 15.50 -27.89
N LEU A 61 1.28 16.30 -26.89
CA LEU A 61 0.94 15.78 -25.56
C LEU A 61 -0.22 14.78 -25.63
N ALA A 62 -1.21 15.04 -26.49
CA ALA A 62 -2.35 14.15 -26.72
C ALA A 62 -1.89 12.77 -27.23
N SER A 63 -0.99 12.74 -28.23
CA SER A 63 -0.46 11.49 -28.78
C SER A 63 0.35 10.69 -27.77
N ILE A 64 1.14 11.36 -26.91
CA ILE A 64 1.88 10.70 -25.82
C ILE A 64 0.93 10.06 -24.81
N VAL A 65 -0.13 10.79 -24.41
CA VAL A 65 -1.13 10.28 -23.47
C VAL A 65 -1.92 9.13 -24.07
N GLN A 66 -2.32 9.23 -25.33
CA GLN A 66 -3.04 8.16 -26.03
C GLN A 66 -2.17 6.91 -26.18
N PHE A 67 -0.90 7.07 -26.58
CA PHE A 67 0.07 5.98 -26.62
C PHE A 67 0.25 5.31 -25.25
N TYR A 68 0.33 6.07 -24.15
CA TYR A 68 0.43 5.49 -22.79
C TYR A 68 -0.68 4.49 -22.49
N TYR A 69 -1.93 4.82 -22.84
CA TYR A 69 -3.07 3.94 -22.55
C TYR A 69 -3.06 2.68 -23.43
N MET A 70 -2.66 2.80 -24.70
CA MET A 70 -2.51 1.66 -25.60
C MET A 70 -1.31 0.77 -25.22
N TRP A 71 -0.17 1.38 -24.90
CA TRP A 71 1.05 0.71 -24.46
C TRP A 71 0.79 -0.18 -23.22
N LYS A 72 -0.06 0.28 -22.30
CA LYS A 72 -0.45 -0.49 -21.11
C LYS A 72 -1.32 -1.71 -21.39
N THR A 73 -1.96 -1.80 -22.56
CA THR A 73 -2.72 -2.99 -22.96
C THR A 73 -1.89 -3.99 -23.76
N THR A 74 -0.64 -3.66 -24.08
CA THR A 74 0.24 -4.57 -24.83
C THR A 74 0.58 -5.81 -24.02
N ASP A 75 0.66 -6.95 -24.70
CA ASP A 75 1.12 -8.21 -24.09
C ASP A 75 2.47 -8.04 -23.43
N ARG A 76 3.41 -7.33 -24.09
CA ARG A 76 4.74 -7.05 -23.56
C ARG A 76 4.68 -6.39 -22.17
N TYR A 77 3.88 -5.33 -22.03
CA TYR A 77 3.71 -4.65 -20.74
C TYR A 77 3.07 -5.55 -19.68
N ILE A 78 2.00 -6.27 -20.05
CA ILE A 78 1.27 -7.15 -19.14
C ILE A 78 2.19 -8.27 -18.63
N GLN A 79 2.96 -8.90 -19.53
CA GLN A 79 3.93 -9.94 -19.19
C GLN A 79 5.03 -9.37 -18.28
N GLN A 80 5.59 -8.20 -18.59
CA GLN A 80 6.60 -7.57 -17.75
C GLN A 80 6.09 -7.28 -16.32
N LYS A 81 4.85 -6.81 -16.18
CA LYS A 81 4.18 -6.62 -14.88
C LYS A 81 4.03 -7.94 -14.12
N ARG A 82 3.60 -9.01 -14.78
CA ARG A 82 3.45 -10.35 -14.19
C ARG A 82 4.79 -10.92 -13.73
N LEU A 83 5.84 -10.79 -14.53
CA LEU A 83 7.18 -11.25 -14.19
C LEU A 83 7.75 -10.50 -12.98
N LYS A 84 7.63 -9.17 -12.93
CA LYS A 84 8.07 -8.38 -11.76
C LYS A 84 7.31 -8.77 -10.48
N ALA A 85 6.01 -9.08 -10.57
CA ALA A 85 5.22 -9.56 -9.44
C ALA A 85 5.68 -10.95 -8.98
N ALA A 86 5.89 -11.88 -9.92
CA ALA A 86 6.40 -13.22 -9.62
C ALA A 86 7.81 -13.19 -9.01
N GLU A 87 8.66 -12.24 -9.42
CA GLU A 87 9.99 -12.02 -8.83
C GLU A 87 9.90 -11.48 -7.41
N ALA A 88 8.97 -10.56 -7.13
CA ALA A 88 8.74 -10.08 -5.77
C ALA A 88 8.24 -11.21 -4.85
N ASP A 89 7.31 -12.05 -5.33
CA ASP A 89 6.80 -13.21 -4.61
C ASP A 89 7.88 -14.28 -4.39
N SER A 90 8.78 -14.48 -5.35
CA SER A 90 9.88 -15.44 -5.20
C SER A 90 10.90 -14.97 -4.16
N LYS A 91 11.17 -13.66 -4.07
CA LYS A 91 11.99 -13.05 -3.01
C LYS A 91 11.34 -13.09 -1.63
N LEU A 92 10.01 -13.25 -1.56
CA LEU A 92 9.24 -13.32 -0.32
C LEU A 92 9.22 -14.72 0.32
N LYS A 93 9.97 -15.70 -0.20
CA LYS A 93 9.88 -17.08 0.31
C LYS A 93 10.62 -17.28 1.64
N GLN A 94 9.83 -17.70 2.62
CA GLN A 94 10.18 -18.31 3.91
C GLN A 94 10.70 -17.36 5.01
N VAL A 95 9.78 -16.70 5.72
CA VAL A 95 10.04 -16.29 7.11
C VAL A 95 9.94 -17.55 7.98
N TYR A 96 11.06 -18.20 8.25
CA TYR A 96 11.12 -19.30 9.23
C TYR A 96 10.79 -18.74 10.61
N ILE A 97 9.73 -19.24 11.24
CA ILE A 97 9.37 -18.93 12.63
C ILE A 97 9.79 -20.14 13.48
N PRO A 98 10.95 -20.10 14.18
CA PRO A 98 11.33 -21.16 15.10
C PRO A 98 10.27 -21.30 16.20
N THR A 99 10.02 -22.53 16.68
CA THR A 99 9.20 -22.78 17.87
C THR A 99 9.76 -21.97 19.06
N TYR A 100 8.99 -20.96 19.49
CA TYR A 100 9.39 -19.95 20.47
C TYR A 100 9.19 -20.46 21.91
N THR A 101 10.27 -20.75 22.64
CA THR A 101 10.25 -20.96 24.11
C THR A 101 10.78 -19.76 24.91
N LYS A 102 11.08 -18.63 24.25
CA LYS A 102 11.53 -17.42 24.96
C LYS A 102 10.37 -16.78 25.74
N PRO A 103 10.60 -16.32 26.99
CA PRO A 103 9.59 -15.58 27.74
C PRO A 103 9.19 -14.32 26.96
N ASN A 104 7.89 -14.03 26.96
CA ASN A 104 7.33 -12.90 26.22
C ASN A 104 7.96 -11.60 26.75
N PRO A 105 8.61 -10.77 25.92
CA PRO A 105 9.27 -9.55 26.38
C PRO A 105 8.30 -8.54 27.01
N ASN A 106 7.01 -8.64 26.69
CA ASN A 106 5.98 -7.82 27.31
C ASN A 106 5.54 -8.36 28.67
N GLN A 107 5.98 -9.54 29.09
CA GLN A 107 5.59 -10.13 30.37
C GLN A 107 6.25 -9.37 31.54
N ILE A 108 5.43 -8.76 32.39
CA ILE A 108 5.90 -8.04 33.58
C ILE A 108 6.16 -9.08 34.68
N ILE A 109 7.44 -9.28 35.02
CA ILE A 109 7.85 -10.14 36.14
C ILE A 109 7.73 -9.31 37.42
N SER A 110 6.78 -9.65 38.30
CA SER A 110 6.64 -8.94 39.57
C SER A 110 7.78 -9.31 40.52
N VAL A 111 8.86 -8.54 40.52
CA VAL A 111 9.80 -8.52 41.65
C VAL A 111 9.17 -7.64 42.72
N GLY A 112 8.92 -8.22 43.88
CA GLY A 112 8.07 -7.67 44.95
C GLY A 112 8.23 -6.17 45.17
N SER A 113 7.19 -5.41 44.85
CA SER A 113 7.02 -4.04 45.33
C SER A 113 5.87 -4.05 46.34
N LYS A 114 6.21 -3.70 47.58
CA LYS A 114 5.26 -3.55 48.70
C LYS A 114 4.15 -2.55 48.33
N PRO A 115 2.90 -2.78 48.76
CA PRO A 115 1.85 -1.78 48.61
C PRO A 115 2.09 -0.63 49.59
N GLY A 116 2.61 0.49 49.10
CA GLY A 116 2.58 1.76 49.81
C GLY A 116 1.18 2.36 49.68
N MET A 117 0.42 2.30 50.77
CA MET A 117 -0.85 3.01 50.93
C MET A 117 -0.61 4.53 50.85
N ASN A 118 -1.47 5.25 50.13
CA ASN A 118 -2.08 6.55 50.49
C ASN A 118 -2.41 7.40 49.25
N GLY A 119 -3.68 7.76 49.09
CA GLY A 119 -4.10 8.87 48.23
C GLY A 119 -5.20 8.52 47.24
N ALA A 120 -6.42 9.01 47.52
CA ALA A 120 -7.55 9.00 46.61
C ALA A 120 -7.16 9.62 45.25
N GLY A 121 -7.16 8.81 44.20
CA GLY A 121 -6.85 9.22 42.84
C GLY A 121 -6.88 7.99 41.94
N PHE A 122 -7.62 8.08 40.84
CA PHE A 122 -7.74 7.03 39.83
C PHE A 122 -6.35 6.57 39.37
N GLN A 123 -5.93 5.36 39.75
CA GLN A 123 -4.55 4.86 39.60
C GLN A 123 -4.27 4.48 38.14
N LYS A 124 -3.97 5.47 37.30
CA LYS A 124 -3.50 5.26 35.91
C LYS A 124 -2.25 4.37 35.94
N GLY A 125 -2.34 3.17 35.37
CA GLY A 125 -1.23 2.20 35.28
C GLY A 125 -1.32 0.97 36.19
N LEU A 126 -2.31 0.89 37.10
CA LEU A 126 -2.48 -0.26 38.02
C LEU A 126 -3.65 -1.19 37.67
N THR A 127 -4.40 -0.92 36.60
CA THR A 127 -5.50 -1.78 36.13
C THR A 127 -5.27 -2.20 34.69
N CYS A 128 -5.94 -3.26 34.27
CA CYS A 128 -5.95 -3.63 32.85
C CYS A 128 -6.59 -2.52 32.01
N GLU A 129 -5.95 -2.11 30.92
CA GLU A 129 -6.47 -1.04 30.06
C GLU A 129 -7.78 -1.42 29.34
N SER A 130 -8.02 -2.72 29.13
CA SER A 130 -9.13 -3.23 28.33
C SER A 130 -10.34 -3.72 29.14
N CYS A 131 -10.19 -3.93 30.45
CA CYS A 131 -11.30 -4.42 31.29
C CYS A 131 -11.26 -3.87 32.71
N HIS A 132 -10.30 -2.99 33.00
CA HIS A 132 -10.10 -2.34 34.29
C HIS A 132 -9.93 -3.28 35.50
N THR A 133 -9.75 -4.59 35.27
CA THR A 133 -9.44 -5.52 36.37
C THR A 133 -8.15 -5.12 37.08
N THR A 134 -8.12 -5.29 38.39
CA THR A 134 -6.92 -5.21 39.24
C THR A 134 -6.28 -6.58 39.46
N GLN A 135 -6.93 -7.66 39.00
CA GLN A 135 -6.53 -9.04 39.25
C GLN A 135 -6.15 -9.74 37.94
N SER A 136 -4.96 -10.33 37.91
CA SER A 136 -4.48 -11.17 36.81
C SER A 136 -3.37 -12.09 37.29
N ALA A 137 -3.36 -13.34 36.83
CA ALA A 137 -2.25 -14.27 37.08
C ALA A 137 -0.93 -13.78 36.47
N GLN A 138 -1.01 -13.04 35.35
CA GLN A 138 0.14 -12.47 34.66
C GLN A 138 -0.22 -11.11 34.07
N TRP A 139 0.72 -10.17 34.14
CA TRP A 139 0.57 -8.85 33.51
C TRP A 139 1.47 -8.73 32.30
N TYR A 140 0.96 -8.02 31.28
CA TYR A 140 1.70 -7.72 30.07
C TYR A 140 1.74 -6.22 29.81
N ALA A 141 2.93 -5.66 29.59
CA ALA A 141 3.11 -4.28 29.15
C ALA A 141 2.48 -4.08 27.77
N TRP A 142 1.85 -2.93 27.57
CA TRP A 142 1.20 -2.56 26.31
C TRP A 142 1.38 -1.06 26.08
N GLY A 143 1.71 -0.67 24.86
CA GLY A 143 1.94 0.73 24.49
C GLY A 143 3.33 1.27 24.86
N PRO A 144 3.55 2.58 24.66
CA PRO A 144 4.85 3.23 24.89
C PRO A 144 5.35 3.11 26.35
N PRO A 145 6.68 3.02 26.59
CA PRO A 145 7.24 2.85 27.94
C PRO A 145 6.86 3.95 28.93
N ASN A 146 6.64 5.18 28.44
CA ASN A 146 6.25 6.34 29.26
C ASN A 146 4.80 6.30 29.73
N MET A 147 3.94 5.45 29.15
CA MET A 147 2.52 5.36 29.51
C MET A 147 2.21 4.24 30.50
N GLN A 148 3.14 3.28 30.69
CA GLN A 148 3.00 2.15 31.63
C GLN A 148 1.66 1.40 31.53
N CYS A 149 1.04 1.37 30.34
CA CYS A 149 -0.22 0.68 30.18
C CYS A 149 0.00 -0.84 30.22
N ARG A 150 -0.97 -1.57 30.75
CA ARG A 150 -0.86 -3.01 30.94
C ARG A 150 -2.15 -3.74 30.66
N LEU A 151 -2.02 -4.98 30.21
CA LEU A 151 -3.13 -5.90 29.97
C LEU A 151 -3.05 -7.09 30.92
N CYS A 152 -4.19 -7.52 31.44
CA CYS A 152 -4.31 -8.81 32.10
C CYS A 152 -4.12 -9.95 31.09
N ALA A 153 -3.91 -11.17 31.58
CA ALA A 153 -3.63 -12.32 30.71
C ALA A 153 -4.73 -12.57 29.67
N SER A 154 -6.00 -12.44 30.06
CA SER A 154 -7.14 -12.64 29.15
C SER A 154 -7.22 -11.55 28.07
N CYS A 155 -6.93 -10.28 28.41
CA CYS A 155 -6.94 -9.18 27.44
C CYS A 155 -5.70 -9.19 26.53
N TRP A 156 -4.56 -9.66 27.02
CA TRP A 156 -3.37 -9.89 26.20
C TRP A 156 -3.62 -10.95 25.12
N ILE A 157 -4.25 -12.07 25.48
CA ILE A 157 -4.64 -13.11 24.52
C ILE A 157 -5.66 -12.58 23.51
N TYR A 158 -6.66 -11.83 24.00
CA TYR A 158 -7.66 -11.19 23.13
C TYR A 158 -7.03 -10.26 22.10
N TRP A 159 -6.12 -9.38 22.54
CA TRP A 159 -5.39 -8.47 21.66
C TRP A 159 -4.57 -9.23 20.60
N LYS A 160 -3.85 -10.30 20.97
CA LYS A 160 -3.11 -11.13 20.01
C LYS A 160 -4.02 -11.76 18.95
N LYS A 161 -5.28 -12.07 19.28
CA LYS A 161 -6.22 -12.74 18.38
C LYS A 161 -6.96 -11.76 17.46
N TYR A 162 -7.33 -10.58 17.97
CA TYR A 162 -8.23 -9.66 17.26
C TYR A 162 -7.61 -8.30 16.93
N GLY A 163 -6.37 -8.03 17.36
CA GLY A 163 -5.64 -6.79 17.05
C GLY A 163 -6.15 -5.54 17.78
N GLY A 164 -7.06 -5.68 18.74
CA GLY A 164 -7.66 -4.54 19.47
C GLY A 164 -8.03 -4.87 20.93
N LEU A 165 -8.31 -3.84 21.73
CA LEU A 165 -8.80 -3.98 23.11
C LEU A 165 -10.32 -4.21 23.12
N LYS A 166 -10.84 -4.86 24.17
CA LYS A 166 -12.28 -5.11 24.34
C LYS A 166 -13.07 -3.82 24.58
N THR A 167 -12.46 -2.88 25.30
CA THR A 167 -12.96 -1.52 25.48
C THR A 167 -11.94 -0.56 24.89
N PRO A 168 -12.33 0.35 24.00
CA PRO A 168 -11.46 1.44 23.56
C PRO A 168 -11.03 2.27 24.78
N THR A 169 -9.74 2.60 24.87
CA THR A 169 -9.19 3.43 25.94
C THR A 169 -9.87 4.80 25.96
N GLN A 170 -10.20 5.35 27.14
CA GLN A 170 -10.85 6.67 27.27
C GLN A 170 -10.05 7.86 26.67
N LEU A 171 -8.84 7.63 26.14
CA LEU A 171 -8.04 8.63 25.43
C LEU A 171 -8.39 8.77 23.94
N GLU A 172 -9.20 7.87 23.38
CA GLU A 172 -9.62 7.92 21.97
C GLU A 172 -10.87 8.80 21.73
N GLY A 173 -11.35 9.50 22.77
CA GLY A 173 -12.56 10.33 22.72
C GLY A 173 -12.41 11.71 22.08
N ALA A 174 -11.19 12.16 21.74
CA ALA A 174 -10.95 13.52 21.23
C ALA A 174 -10.55 13.61 19.74
N ALA A 175 -10.46 12.49 19.01
CA ALA A 175 -9.98 12.50 17.61
C ALA A 175 -10.90 11.76 16.62
N ARG A 176 -12.17 11.53 16.96
CA ARG A 176 -13.16 10.93 16.04
C ARG A 176 -13.99 11.97 15.32
N SER A 177 -13.32 12.84 14.57
CA SER A 177 -13.93 13.59 13.48
C SER A 177 -12.88 14.08 12.50
N ILE A 178 -12.10 13.17 11.90
CA ILE A 178 -11.48 13.35 10.57
C ILE A 178 -11.20 11.93 10.01
N THR A 179 -12.02 11.56 9.04
CA THR A 179 -11.79 10.60 7.93
C THR A 179 -10.98 9.32 8.19
N VAL A 180 -11.71 8.21 8.24
CA VAL A 180 -11.25 6.86 7.90
C VAL A 180 -10.82 6.84 6.43
N ARG A 181 -9.57 7.22 6.13
CA ARG A 181 -8.96 6.99 4.80
C ARG A 181 -7.45 7.21 4.68
N GLU A 182 -6.64 7.06 5.73
CA GLU A 182 -5.17 7.06 5.51
C GLU A 182 -4.40 6.35 6.64
N ILE A 183 -4.51 5.01 6.75
CA ILE A 183 -3.57 4.20 7.55
C ILE A 183 -3.00 3.10 6.65
N HIS A 184 -2.12 3.51 5.73
CA HIS A 184 -1.22 2.59 5.03
C HIS A 184 0.17 3.19 4.75
N LYS A 185 0.56 4.27 5.44
CA LYS A 185 1.82 4.98 5.12
C LYS A 185 2.82 5.21 6.26
N HIS A 186 2.65 4.59 7.42
CA HIS A 186 3.68 4.67 8.48
C HIS A 186 3.94 3.34 9.17
N THR A 187 4.46 2.37 8.40
CA THR A 187 5.32 1.31 8.92
C THR A 187 6.50 1.13 7.98
N ASN A 188 7.30 2.19 7.77
CA ASN A 188 8.60 2.03 7.15
C ASN A 188 9.55 3.13 7.62
N THR A 189 9.95 3.06 8.89
CA THR A 189 11.13 3.78 9.39
C THR A 189 11.79 2.96 10.49
N HIS A 190 13.07 2.64 10.24
CA HIS A 190 14.06 1.96 11.10
C HIS A 190 13.83 0.45 11.34
N THR A 191 14.79 -0.44 11.08
CA THR A 191 16.21 -0.33 11.46
C THR A 191 17.11 -1.10 10.48
N ARG A 192 17.94 -0.38 9.73
CA ARG A 192 19.15 -0.92 9.09
C ARG A 192 20.17 -1.10 10.21
N ILE A 193 20.52 -2.34 10.54
CA ILE A 193 21.58 -2.65 11.50
C ILE A 193 22.82 -3.01 10.68
N HIS A 194 23.95 -2.41 11.06
CA HIS A 194 25.29 -2.65 10.54
C HIS A 194 25.69 -4.13 10.61
#